data_AF-A0A4P7LC61-F1
#
_entry.id   AF-A0A4P7LC61-F1
#
_cell.length_a   1.000
_cell.length_b   1.000
_cell.length_c   1.000
_cell.angle_alpha   90.00
_cell.angle_beta   90.00
_cell.angle_gamma   90.00
#
_symmetry.space_group_name_H-M   'P 1'
#
loop_
_entity.id
_entity.type
_entity.pdbx_description
1 polymer ?
#
loop_
_entity_poly.entity_id
_entity_poly.type
_entity_poly.pdbx_seq_one_letter_code
_entity_poly.pdbx_strand_id
1 'polypeptide(L)'
;MSNKKFFFYLNEDIVGQRKVVEALESYRKKTPVIRDALMLYFGLRELDARLPSFLSTTIENDGNLHDVRAVFDAFAENNEEVNVNEIVAWQKRTINHLDPNGKWSEWMPITEEEYKNSLMDPQSHIQVRALQGKIYGDGSLQKEIIEPVIEGNKEGKNEKINPESLKNANRFFSK
;
A
#
# COMPACT_ATOMS: atom_id res chain seq x y z
N MET A 1 -30.32 -15.39 24.18
CA MET A 1 -29.90 -14.65 22.96
C MET A 1 -30.10 -13.16 23.21
N SER A 2 -29.10 -12.33 22.92
CA SER A 2 -29.19 -10.86 23.06
C SER A 2 -29.45 -10.26 21.69
N ASN A 3 -30.63 -9.67 21.50
CA ASN A 3 -30.94 -8.91 20.29
C ASN A 3 -30.61 -7.43 20.54
N LYS A 4 -29.80 -6.83 19.67
CA LYS A 4 -29.51 -5.40 19.70
C LYS A 4 -30.30 -4.68 18.61
N LYS A 5 -30.89 -3.53 18.97
CA LYS A 5 -31.61 -2.67 18.04
C LYS A 5 -30.70 -1.53 17.60
N PHE A 6 -30.56 -1.37 16.29
CA PHE A 6 -29.83 -0.26 15.66
C PHE A 6 -30.79 0.60 14.86
N PHE A 7 -30.49 1.90 14.77
CA PHE A 7 -31.24 2.87 13.97
C PHE A 7 -30.29 3.49 12.96
N PHE A 8 -30.75 3.60 11.72
CA PHE A 8 -30.01 4.20 10.62
C PHE A 8 -30.94 5.15 9.89
N TYR A 9 -30.35 6.20 9.30
CA TYR A 9 -31.05 7.16 8.47
C TYR A 9 -30.59 6.97 7.03
N LEU A 10 -31.55 6.94 6.10
CA LEU A 10 -31.29 6.96 4.66
C LEU A 10 -31.69 8.34 4.15
N ASN A 11 -30.82 8.97 3.37
CA ASN A 11 -31.04 10.25 2.72
C ASN A 11 -31.54 10.02 1.29
N GLU A 12 -32.81 10.31 1.06
CA GLU A 12 -33.46 10.17 -0.25
C GLU A 12 -32.93 11.15 -1.32
N ASP A 13 -32.19 12.20 -0.92
CA ASP A 13 -31.52 13.09 -1.88
C ASP A 13 -30.36 12.36 -2.60
N ILE A 14 -29.78 11.33 -1.99
CA ILE A 14 -28.72 10.52 -2.58
C ILE A 14 -29.32 9.39 -3.42
N VAL A 15 -28.99 9.35 -4.70
CA VAL A 15 -29.55 8.38 -5.68
C VAL A 15 -29.46 6.94 -5.20
N GLY A 16 -28.28 6.50 -4.73
CA GLY A 16 -28.09 5.13 -4.24
C GLY A 16 -28.97 4.80 -3.04
N GLN A 17 -29.12 5.74 -2.09
CA GLN A 17 -29.95 5.52 -0.91
C GLN A 17 -31.45 5.58 -1.22
N ARG A 18 -31.87 6.44 -2.16
CA ARG A 18 -33.26 6.46 -2.68
C ARG A 18 -33.65 5.12 -3.30
N LYS A 19 -32.81 4.56 -4.17
CA LYS A 19 -33.02 3.22 -4.77
C LYS A 19 -33.19 2.15 -3.68
N VAL A 20 -32.42 2.23 -2.59
CA VAL A 20 -32.54 1.32 -1.45
C VAL A 20 -33.87 1.50 -0.71
N VAL A 21 -34.32 2.75 -0.50
CA VAL A 21 -35.63 3.03 0.12
C VAL A 21 -36.75 2.45 -0.73
N GLU A 22 -36.77 2.74 -2.03
CA GLU A 22 -37.76 2.23 -2.99
C GLU A 22 -37.80 0.70 -3.00
N ALA A 23 -36.62 0.04 -3.02
CA ALA A 23 -36.52 -1.40 -2.93
C ALA A 23 -37.07 -1.93 -1.61
N LEU A 24 -36.73 -1.31 -0.47
CA LEU A 24 -37.20 -1.70 0.86
C LEU A 24 -38.71 -1.56 1.01
N GLU A 25 -39.33 -0.56 0.38
CA GLU A 25 -40.79 -0.39 0.39
C GLU A 25 -41.53 -1.54 -0.30
N SER A 26 -40.93 -2.15 -1.32
CA SER A 26 -41.51 -3.31 -2.00
C SER A 26 -41.58 -4.58 -1.14
N TYR A 27 -40.75 -4.70 -0.09
CA TYR A 27 -40.69 -5.88 0.75
C TYR A 27 -41.72 -5.84 1.90
N ARG A 28 -42.52 -6.89 2.01
CA ARG A 28 -43.48 -7.08 3.13
C ARG A 28 -42.79 -7.12 4.50
N LYS A 29 -41.57 -7.65 4.59
CA LYS A 29 -40.77 -7.74 5.83
C LYS A 29 -39.40 -7.10 5.60
N LYS A 30 -39.24 -5.86 6.05
CA LYS A 30 -38.00 -5.08 5.88
C LYS A 30 -36.86 -5.54 6.79
N THR A 31 -37.16 -5.90 8.04
CA THR A 31 -36.14 -6.24 9.04
C THR A 31 -35.23 -7.41 8.65
N PRO A 32 -35.74 -8.57 8.17
CA PRO A 32 -34.88 -9.67 7.74
C PRO A 32 -33.99 -9.29 6.55
N VAL A 33 -34.55 -8.56 5.57
CA VAL A 33 -33.81 -8.12 4.39
C VAL A 33 -32.65 -7.19 4.78
N ILE A 34 -32.91 -6.20 5.64
CA ILE A 34 -31.87 -5.28 6.13
C ILE A 34 -30.80 -6.04 6.92
N ARG A 35 -31.21 -6.99 7.78
CA ARG A 35 -30.27 -7.82 8.54
C ARG A 35 -29.36 -8.62 7.61
N ASP A 36 -29.94 -9.31 6.64
CA ASP A 36 -29.19 -10.17 5.73
C ASP A 36 -28.27 -9.35 4.82
N ALA A 37 -28.71 -8.16 4.38
CA ALA A 37 -27.87 -7.20 3.64
C ALA A 37 -26.68 -6.69 4.48
N LEU A 38 -26.89 -6.38 5.76
CA LEU A 38 -25.80 -5.99 6.66
C LEU A 38 -24.81 -7.14 6.88
N MET A 39 -25.30 -8.36 7.09
CA MET A 39 -24.44 -9.54 7.23
C MET A 39 -23.59 -9.76 5.98
N LEU A 40 -24.19 -9.62 4.78
CA LEU A 40 -23.46 -9.71 3.52
C LEU A 40 -22.41 -8.61 3.39
N TYR A 41 -22.76 -7.35 3.69
CA TYR A 41 -21.81 -6.24 3.63
C TYR A 41 -20.57 -6.48 4.50
N PHE A 42 -20.78 -6.91 5.75
CA PHE A 42 -19.66 -7.20 6.66
C PHE A 42 -18.88 -8.45 6.22
N GLY A 43 -19.55 -9.51 5.76
CA GLY A 43 -18.86 -10.68 5.23
C GLY A 43 -17.99 -10.37 4.01
N LEU A 44 -18.47 -9.52 3.09
CA LEU A 44 -17.67 -9.05 1.96
C LEU A 44 -16.48 -8.19 2.41
N ARG A 45 -16.67 -7.35 3.43
CA ARG A 45 -15.62 -6.51 3.99
C ARG A 45 -14.53 -7.32 4.71
N GLU A 46 -14.88 -8.46 5.30
CA GLU A 46 -13.93 -9.41 5.88
C GLU A 46 -13.06 -10.08 4.81
N LEU A 47 -13.58 -10.28 3.60
CA LEU A 47 -12.79 -10.79 2.46
C LEU A 47 -11.83 -9.72 1.91
N ASP A 48 -12.34 -8.52 1.61
CA ASP A 48 -11.52 -7.34 1.30
C ASP A 48 -12.31 -6.07 1.67
N ALA A 49 -11.66 -5.12 2.35
CA ALA A 49 -12.33 -3.92 2.85
C ALA A 49 -12.92 -3.01 1.75
N ARG A 50 -12.40 -3.10 0.52
CA ARG A 50 -12.80 -2.30 -0.65
C ARG A 50 -13.91 -2.95 -1.47
N LEU A 51 -14.07 -4.27 -1.34
CA LEU A 51 -14.99 -5.07 -2.16
C LEU A 51 -16.44 -4.58 -2.09
N PRO A 52 -17.02 -4.24 -0.92
CA PRO A 52 -18.40 -3.72 -0.88
C PRO A 52 -18.58 -2.42 -1.65
N SER A 53 -17.58 -1.52 -1.61
CA SER A 53 -17.62 -0.24 -2.32
C SER A 53 -17.53 -0.45 -3.84
N PHE A 54 -16.61 -1.30 -4.31
CA PHE A 54 -16.50 -1.62 -5.74
C PHE A 54 -17.79 -2.24 -6.29
N LEU A 55 -18.36 -3.22 -5.58
CA LEU A 55 -19.64 -3.82 -5.98
C LEU A 55 -20.77 -2.80 -6.02
N SER A 56 -20.81 -1.89 -5.04
CA SER A 56 -21.81 -0.81 -5.03
C SER A 56 -21.68 0.10 -6.26
N THR A 57 -20.45 0.51 -6.60
CA THR A 57 -20.19 1.34 -7.78
C THR A 57 -20.52 0.61 -9.09
N THR A 58 -20.23 -0.69 -9.19
CA THR A 58 -20.62 -1.49 -10.36
C THR A 58 -22.12 -1.52 -10.54
N ILE A 59 -22.87 -1.74 -9.46
CA ILE A 59 -24.35 -1.77 -9.49
C ILE A 59 -24.93 -0.38 -9.78
N GLU A 60 -24.35 0.70 -9.25
CA GLU A 60 -24.80 2.08 -9.52
C GLU A 60 -24.64 2.48 -10.98
N ASN A 61 -23.63 1.94 -11.67
CA ASN A 61 -23.36 2.18 -13.10
C ASN A 61 -24.06 1.16 -14.03
N ASP A 62 -25.17 0.57 -13.59
CA ASP A 62 -25.95 -0.43 -14.34
C ASP A 62 -25.12 -1.66 -14.77
N GLY A 63 -24.11 -2.01 -13.98
CA GLY A 63 -23.27 -3.18 -14.23
C GLY A 63 -24.06 -4.48 -14.18
N ASN A 64 -23.67 -5.43 -15.03
CA ASN A 64 -24.29 -6.73 -15.15
C ASN A 64 -23.53 -7.80 -14.34
N LEU A 65 -24.01 -9.05 -14.38
CA LEU A 65 -23.40 -10.15 -13.63
C LEU A 65 -21.96 -10.46 -14.07
N HIS A 66 -21.62 -10.21 -15.34
CA HIS A 66 -20.25 -10.34 -15.83
C HIS A 66 -19.33 -9.30 -15.18
N ASP A 67 -19.79 -8.07 -15.01
CA ASP A 67 -19.02 -7.01 -14.33
C ASP A 67 -18.79 -7.33 -12.86
N VAL A 68 -19.81 -7.88 -12.18
CA VAL A 68 -19.68 -8.38 -10.80
C VAL A 68 -18.63 -9.48 -10.72
N ARG A 69 -18.64 -10.42 -11.68
CA ARG A 69 -17.65 -11.50 -11.73
C ARG A 69 -16.24 -10.94 -11.93
N ALA A 70 -16.07 -9.98 -12.85
CA ALA A 70 -14.79 -9.34 -13.08
C ALA A 70 -14.25 -8.61 -11.83
N VAL A 71 -15.12 -8.02 -11.01
CA VAL A 71 -14.73 -7.48 -9.70
C VAL A 71 -14.16 -8.59 -8.83
N PHE A 72 -14.88 -9.70 -8.65
CA PHE A 72 -14.36 -10.82 -7.83
C PHE A 72 -13.06 -11.41 -8.37
N ASP A 73 -12.93 -11.59 -9.69
CA ASP A 73 -11.72 -12.10 -10.33
C ASP A 73 -10.53 -11.15 -10.06
N ALA A 74 -10.73 -9.84 -10.19
CA ALA A 74 -9.70 -8.84 -9.89
C ALA A 74 -9.26 -8.84 -8.42
N PHE A 75 -10.18 -9.08 -7.47
CA PHE A 75 -9.83 -9.22 -6.05
C PHE A 75 -9.21 -10.60 -5.74
N ALA A 76 -9.51 -11.63 -6.52
CA ALA A 76 -8.92 -12.97 -6.36
C ALA A 76 -7.47 -13.01 -6.86
N GLU A 77 -7.16 -12.33 -7.97
CA GLU A 77 -5.81 -12.23 -8.54
C GLU A 77 -4.84 -11.45 -7.63
N ASN A 78 -5.36 -10.53 -6.81
CA ASN A 78 -4.58 -9.80 -5.80
C ASN A 78 -4.20 -10.65 -4.56
N ASN A 79 -4.52 -11.94 -4.52
CA ASN A 79 -4.01 -12.90 -3.52
C ASN A 79 -2.75 -13.64 -3.96
N GLU A 80 -2.17 -13.32 -5.12
CA GLU A 80 -0.74 -13.58 -5.26
C GLU A 80 -0.04 -12.77 -4.18
N GLU A 81 0.66 -13.43 -3.27
CA GLU A 81 1.62 -12.79 -2.38
C GLU A 81 2.53 -11.94 -3.29
N VAL A 82 2.24 -10.64 -3.39
CA VAL A 82 3.15 -9.69 -4.01
C VAL A 82 4.44 -9.93 -3.26
N ASN A 83 5.41 -10.56 -3.93
CA ASN A 83 6.68 -10.84 -3.31
C ASN A 83 7.33 -9.46 -3.17
N VAL A 84 7.06 -8.79 -2.04
CA VAL A 84 7.51 -7.43 -1.74
C VAL A 84 9.04 -7.39 -1.62
N ASN A 85 9.69 -8.55 -1.75
CA ASN A 85 11.11 -8.75 -1.63
C ASN A 85 11.72 -9.00 -3.01
N GLU A 86 12.65 -8.14 -3.42
CA GLU A 86 13.55 -8.39 -4.56
C GLU A 86 14.90 -8.89 -4.06
N ILE A 87 15.64 -9.59 -4.93
CA ILE A 87 17.02 -9.97 -4.63
C ILE A 87 17.90 -8.72 -4.79
N VAL A 88 18.47 -8.24 -3.70
CA VAL A 88 19.26 -7.00 -3.66
C VAL A 88 20.77 -7.24 -3.71
N ALA A 89 21.23 -8.45 -3.36
CA ALA A 89 22.65 -8.81 -3.39
C ALA A 89 22.87 -10.32 -3.39
N TRP A 90 24.07 -10.74 -3.81
CA TRP A 90 24.52 -12.13 -3.75
C TRP A 90 25.78 -12.25 -2.89
N GLN A 91 25.89 -13.34 -2.15
CA GLN A 91 27.02 -13.57 -1.25
C GLN A 91 27.53 -15.01 -1.36
N LYS A 92 28.84 -15.17 -1.12
CA LYS A 92 29.55 -16.45 -1.10
C LYS A 92 30.40 -16.57 0.16
N ARG A 93 30.57 -17.79 0.65
CA ARG A 93 31.58 -18.16 1.64
C ARG A 93 32.18 -19.51 1.32
N THR A 94 33.40 -19.75 1.78
CA THR A 94 34.14 -20.99 1.54
C THR A 94 34.74 -21.53 2.83
N ILE A 95 34.98 -22.83 2.90
CA ILE A 95 35.73 -23.41 4.02
C ILE A 95 37.18 -22.97 3.93
N ASN A 96 37.72 -22.42 5.03
CA ASN A 96 39.13 -22.07 5.09
C ASN A 96 39.97 -23.33 5.32
N HIS A 97 40.65 -23.80 4.26
CA HIS A 97 41.51 -24.98 4.32
C HIS A 97 42.80 -24.78 5.13
N LEU A 98 43.11 -23.54 5.53
CA LEU A 98 44.26 -23.22 6.37
C LEU A 98 43.91 -23.18 7.87
N ASP A 99 42.63 -23.21 8.24
CA ASP A 99 42.19 -23.36 9.63
C ASP A 99 42.05 -24.86 9.93
N PRO A 100 42.78 -25.41 10.92
CA PRO A 100 42.71 -26.83 11.28
C PRO A 100 41.30 -27.28 11.73
N ASN A 101 40.41 -26.35 12.09
CA ASN A 101 39.03 -26.64 12.45
C ASN A 101 38.03 -26.52 11.27
N GLY A 102 38.50 -26.22 10.05
CA GLY A 102 37.65 -26.15 8.85
C GLY A 102 36.55 -25.10 8.95
N LYS A 103 36.85 -23.92 9.50
CA LYS A 103 35.85 -22.86 9.66
C LYS A 103 35.43 -22.25 8.33
N TRP A 104 34.14 -21.92 8.22
CA TRP A 104 33.63 -21.10 7.12
C TRP A 104 34.20 -19.69 7.17
N SER A 105 34.56 -19.15 6.01
CA SER A 105 34.88 -17.73 5.85
C SER A 105 33.66 -16.85 6.12
N GLU A 106 33.92 -15.56 6.30
CA GLU A 106 32.85 -14.56 6.28
C GLU A 106 32.15 -14.53 4.92
N TRP A 107 30.92 -14.02 4.92
CA TRP A 107 30.14 -13.82 3.69
C TRP A 107 30.71 -12.65 2.91
N MET A 108 31.19 -12.93 1.70
CA MET A 108 31.71 -11.93 0.79
C MET A 108 30.69 -11.64 -0.32
N PRO A 109 30.55 -10.38 -0.76
CA PRO A 109 29.69 -10.03 -1.88
C PRO A 109 30.22 -10.67 -3.18
N ILE A 110 29.32 -11.16 -4.02
CA ILE A 110 29.61 -11.72 -5.33
C ILE A 110 28.64 -11.19 -6.38
N THR A 111 28.93 -11.42 -7.66
CA THR A 111 28.02 -11.07 -8.75
C THR A 111 26.91 -12.10 -8.90
N GLU A 112 25.82 -11.71 -9.56
CA GLU A 112 24.72 -12.62 -9.91
C GLU A 112 25.19 -13.80 -10.77
N GLU A 113 26.12 -13.55 -11.70
CA GLU A 113 26.68 -14.58 -12.59
C GLU A 113 27.44 -15.64 -11.80
N GLU A 114 28.29 -15.22 -10.86
CA GLU A 114 29.02 -16.13 -9.97
C GLU A 114 28.08 -16.95 -9.08
N TYR A 115 26.99 -16.34 -8.62
CA TYR A 115 25.95 -17.01 -7.85
C TYR A 115 25.29 -18.11 -8.68
N LYS A 116 24.87 -17.79 -9.91
CA LYS A 116 24.24 -18.75 -10.84
C LYS A 116 25.21 -19.88 -11.20
N ASN A 117 26.46 -19.57 -11.49
CA ASN A 117 27.47 -20.58 -11.81
C ASN A 117 27.70 -21.55 -10.63
N SER A 118 27.71 -21.03 -9.40
CA SER A 118 27.87 -21.85 -8.19
C SER A 118 26.63 -22.71 -7.86
N LEU A 119 25.44 -22.32 -8.33
CA LEU A 119 24.23 -23.15 -8.23
C LEU A 119 24.24 -24.29 -9.25
N MET A 120 24.83 -24.07 -10.43
CA MET A 120 24.92 -25.09 -11.49
C MET A 120 25.95 -26.18 -11.17
N ASP A 121 27.03 -25.83 -10.46
CA ASP A 121 28.04 -26.77 -9.96
C ASP A 121 28.25 -26.62 -8.44
N PRO A 122 27.39 -27.27 -7.62
CA PRO A 122 27.43 -27.12 -6.17
C PRO A 122 28.63 -27.85 -5.56
N GLN A 123 29.58 -27.08 -5.05
CA GLN A 123 30.77 -27.60 -4.38
C GLN A 123 30.57 -27.67 -2.86
N SER A 124 30.96 -28.79 -2.24
CA SER A 124 30.73 -29.05 -0.81
C SER A 124 31.41 -28.05 0.14
N HIS A 125 32.46 -27.39 -0.32
CA HIS A 125 33.23 -26.41 0.44
C HIS A 125 32.86 -24.95 0.12
N ILE A 126 31.80 -24.74 -0.66
CA ILE A 126 31.31 -23.44 -1.09
C ILE A 126 29.82 -23.31 -0.74
N GLN A 127 29.43 -22.16 -0.20
CA GLN A 127 28.03 -21.82 0.00
C GLN A 127 27.74 -20.46 -0.61
N VAL A 128 26.60 -20.36 -1.28
CA VAL A 128 26.11 -19.13 -1.87
C VAL A 128 24.70 -18.81 -1.37
N ARG A 129 24.37 -17.53 -1.24
CA ARG A 129 23.03 -17.06 -0.89
C ARG A 129 22.67 -15.77 -1.61
N ALA A 130 21.38 -15.57 -1.83
CA ALA A 130 20.80 -14.31 -2.25
C ALA A 130 20.25 -13.58 -1.02
N LEU A 131 20.48 -12.27 -0.95
CA LEU A 131 19.87 -11.39 0.05
C LEU A 131 18.62 -10.77 -0.55
N GLN A 132 17.53 -10.83 0.21
CA GLN A 132 16.25 -10.24 -0.16
C GLN A 132 16.07 -8.90 0.56
N GLY A 133 15.65 -7.89 -0.19
CA GLY A 133 15.32 -6.56 0.32
C GLY A 133 13.93 -6.15 -0.14
N LYS A 134 13.23 -5.34 0.67
CA LYS A 134 11.91 -4.83 0.30
C LYS A 134 12.02 -3.83 -0.85
N ILE A 135 11.20 -4.00 -1.89
CA ILE A 135 11.13 -3.14 -3.09
C ILE A 135 10.77 -1.70 -2.70
N TYR A 136 9.91 -1.55 -1.70
CA TYR A 136 9.60 -0.28 -1.06
C TYR A 136 10.30 -0.30 0.29
N GLY A 137 11.40 0.45 0.44
CA GLY A 137 12.19 0.49 1.68
C GLY A 137 11.33 0.69 2.93
N ASP A 138 11.90 0.50 4.12
CA ASP A 138 11.18 0.52 5.42
C ASP A 138 10.41 1.84 5.75
N GLY A 139 10.38 2.81 4.84
CA GLY A 139 9.51 3.97 4.87
C GLY A 139 8.32 3.87 3.90
N SER A 140 7.11 3.83 4.46
CA SER A 140 5.89 4.46 3.95
C SER A 140 5.14 3.86 2.74
N LEU A 141 4.15 3.01 3.06
CA LEU A 141 2.76 3.11 2.55
C LEU A 141 2.01 4.28 3.23
N GLN A 142 2.64 5.44 3.41
CA GLN A 142 2.04 6.58 4.10
C GLN A 142 2.39 7.92 3.45
N LYS A 143 1.32 8.61 3.07
CA LYS A 143 1.14 10.04 2.78
C LYS A 143 1.42 10.48 1.34
N GLU A 144 0.29 10.67 0.64
CA GLU A 144 -0.01 11.81 -0.23
C GLU A 144 1.10 12.87 -0.24
N ILE A 145 1.86 12.92 -1.32
CA ILE A 145 2.56 14.15 -1.71
C ILE A 145 1.62 14.83 -2.71
N ILE A 146 0.86 15.78 -2.18
CA ILE A 146 0.19 16.82 -2.95
C ILE A 146 1.29 17.55 -3.73
N GLU A 147 1.20 17.52 -5.06
CA GLU A 147 2.03 18.35 -5.93
C GLU A 147 1.77 19.84 -5.61
N PRO A 148 2.79 20.66 -5.34
CA PRO A 148 2.60 22.09 -5.31
C PRO A 148 2.49 22.59 -6.76
N VAL A 149 1.27 22.89 -7.17
CA VAL A 149 0.95 23.73 -8.34
C VAL A 149 1.69 25.06 -8.18
N ILE A 150 2.68 25.31 -9.02
CA ILE A 150 3.29 26.63 -9.18
C ILE A 150 2.59 27.31 -10.35
N GLU A 151 1.60 28.14 -10.07
CA GLU A 151 1.14 29.18 -11.00
C GLU A 151 0.62 30.41 -10.23
N GLY A 152 1.14 31.59 -10.59
CA GLY A 152 0.35 32.82 -10.63
C GLY A 152 0.47 33.81 -9.46
N ASN A 153 1.34 34.80 -9.65
CA ASN A 153 1.34 36.14 -9.04
C ASN A 153 -0.05 36.71 -8.67
N LYS A 154 -0.15 37.37 -7.49
CA LYS A 154 -0.55 38.79 -7.35
C LYS A 154 -0.45 39.30 -5.89
N GLU A 155 0.46 40.26 -5.72
CA GLU A 155 0.45 41.47 -4.88
C GLU A 155 -0.37 41.53 -3.56
N GLY A 156 0.36 41.81 -2.47
CA GLY A 156 0.08 42.99 -1.63
C GLY A 156 -0.40 42.73 -0.20
N LYS A 157 0.51 42.88 0.78
CA LYS A 157 0.45 43.92 1.84
C LYS A 157 1.58 43.79 2.89
N ASN A 158 2.35 44.89 2.95
CA ASN A 158 3.19 45.45 4.00
C ASN A 158 3.22 44.79 5.39
N GLU A 159 4.43 44.58 5.93
CA GLU A 159 4.79 45.06 7.26
C GLU A 159 6.32 45.28 7.41
N LYS A 160 6.67 46.27 8.23
CA LYS A 160 7.91 47.07 8.24
C LYS A 160 9.12 46.33 8.79
N ILE A 161 10.27 46.42 8.10
CA ILE A 161 11.59 46.00 8.63
C ILE A 161 12.33 47.23 9.18
N ASN A 162 12.77 47.13 10.43
CA ASN A 162 13.47 48.16 11.20
C ASN A 162 14.96 48.25 10.76
N PRO A 163 15.55 49.45 10.56
CA PRO A 163 16.84 49.60 9.87
C PRO A 163 18.03 49.80 10.82
N GLU A 164 18.41 48.80 11.62
CA GLU A 164 19.58 48.92 12.52
C GLU A 164 20.59 47.76 12.56
N SER A 165 20.43 46.67 11.81
CA SER A 165 21.37 45.53 11.89
C SER A 165 22.45 45.44 10.80
N LEU A 166 22.55 46.41 9.87
CA LEU A 166 23.45 46.31 8.70
C LEU A 166 24.73 47.16 8.73
N LYS A 167 25.20 47.61 9.91
CA LYS A 167 26.42 48.46 10.00
C LYS A 167 27.72 47.77 10.47
N ASN A 168 27.74 46.47 10.78
CA ASN A 168 28.93 45.82 11.36
C ASN A 168 29.48 44.60 10.58
N ALA A 169 29.57 44.67 9.25
CA ALA A 169 30.16 43.56 8.47
C ALA A 169 31.19 43.97 7.41
N ASN A 170 31.71 45.21 7.42
CA ASN A 170 32.65 45.69 6.39
C ASN A 170 33.90 46.40 6.94
N ARG A 171 34.48 45.90 8.05
CA ARG A 171 35.78 46.40 8.53
C ARG A 171 36.59 45.34 9.30
N PHE A 172 36.87 44.15 8.76
CA PHE A 172 37.87 43.30 9.43
C PHE A 172 38.79 42.42 8.57
N PHE A 173 38.77 42.47 7.23
CA PHE A 173 39.81 41.80 6.43
C PHE A 173 40.27 42.66 5.25
N SER A 174 41.09 43.66 5.58
CA SER A 174 42.09 44.23 4.66
C SER A 174 43.30 44.71 5.47
N LYS A 175 44.19 43.77 5.76
CA LYS A 175 45.66 43.92 5.73
C LYS A 175 46.31 42.57 5.99
#